data_AF-A0A7I7SBZ6-F1
#
_entry.id   AF-A0A7I7SBZ6-F1
#
_cell.length_a   1.000
_cell.length_b   1.000
_cell.length_c   1.000
_cell.angle_alpha   90.00
_cell.angle_beta   90.00
_cell.angle_gamma   90.00
#
_symmetry.space_group_name_H-M   'P 1'
#
loop_
_entity.id
_entity.type
_entity.pdbx_description
1 polymer ?
#
loop_
_entity_poly.entity_id
_entity_poly.type
_entity_poly.pdbx_seq_one_letter_code
_entity_poly.pdbx_strand_id
1 'polypeptide(L)' 'MGQYPNDIHPEFPVATAYTADGSVYDYIGNWETAQTYANDGYRVVAHEGDGHLSRDELQALVDRELAATIDCFGEGHRK' A
#
# COMPACT_ATOMS: atom_id res chain seq x y z
N MET A 1 14.24 -9.09 -3.61
CA MET A 1 15.05 -7.86 -3.77
C MET A 1 14.33 -6.99 -4.77
N GLY A 2 13.77 -5.86 -4.33
CA GLY A 2 13.03 -4.97 -5.22
C GLY A 2 13.91 -4.34 -6.28
N GLN A 3 13.27 -4.03 -7.40
CA GLN A 3 13.91 -3.51 -8.60
C GLN A 3 14.42 -2.06 -8.44
N TYR A 4 14.05 -1.38 -7.33
CA TYR A 4 14.40 0.01 -7.05
C TYR A 4 14.95 0.19 -5.62
N PRO A 5 15.85 1.14 -5.38
CA PRO A 5 16.30 1.47 -4.03
C PRO A 5 15.11 1.91 -3.17
N ASN A 6 14.94 1.27 -2.01
CA ASN A 6 13.81 1.45 -1.09
C ASN A 6 12.42 1.09 -1.65
N ASP A 7 12.37 0.34 -2.76
CA ASP A 7 11.11 -0.07 -3.39
C ASP A 7 10.25 1.13 -3.83
N ILE A 8 10.87 2.24 -4.23
CA ILE A 8 10.20 3.47 -4.70
C ILE A 8 10.40 3.62 -6.20
N HIS A 9 9.31 3.71 -6.96
CA HIS A 9 9.36 3.96 -8.40
C HIS A 9 9.37 5.48 -8.69
N PRO A 10 10.25 6.00 -9.58
CA PRO A 10 10.35 7.44 -9.82
C PRO A 10 9.08 8.04 -10.46
N GLU A 11 8.34 7.25 -11.25
CA GLU A 11 7.07 7.69 -11.85
C GLU A 11 5.87 7.53 -10.90
N PHE A 12 5.99 6.68 -9.88
CA PHE A 12 4.93 6.36 -8.92
C PHE A 12 5.51 6.36 -7.49
N PRO A 13 5.92 7.53 -6.97
CA PRO A 13 6.67 7.61 -5.72
C PRO A 13 5.79 7.59 -4.46
N VAL A 14 4.45 7.55 -4.61
CA VAL A 14 3.52 7.77 -3.50
C VAL A 14 3.50 6.58 -2.55
N ALA A 15 3.27 5.36 -3.05
CA ALA A 15 3.22 4.16 -2.22
C ALA A 15 3.64 2.90 -2.97
N THR A 16 3.90 1.82 -2.24
CA THR A 16 4.24 0.50 -2.80
C THR A 16 3.37 -0.57 -2.17
N ALA A 17 2.76 -1.42 -2.99
CA ALA A 17 2.05 -2.61 -2.56
C ALA A 17 3.00 -3.81 -2.49
N TYR A 18 2.85 -4.62 -1.45
CA TYR A 18 3.63 -5.83 -1.22
C TYR A 18 2.69 -7.02 -1.10
N THR A 19 3.14 -8.16 -1.63
CA THR A 19 2.55 -9.46 -1.37
C THR A 19 2.82 -9.92 0.07
N ALA A 20 2.17 -11.00 0.49
CA ALA A 20 2.23 -11.54 1.85
C ALA A 20 3.62 -12.10 2.16
N ASP A 21 4.34 -12.51 1.11
CA ASP A 21 5.74 -12.93 1.14
C ASP A 21 6.72 -11.74 1.29
N GLY A 22 6.22 -10.51 1.20
CA GLY A 22 7.02 -9.29 1.32
C GLY A 22 7.72 -8.88 0.02
N SER A 23 7.35 -9.47 -1.11
CA SER A 23 7.82 -9.04 -2.43
C SER A 23 6.98 -7.85 -2.93
N VAL A 24 7.62 -6.92 -3.64
CA VAL A 24 6.87 -5.82 -4.29
C VAL A 24 5.92 -6.39 -5.32
N TYR A 25 4.66 -6.00 -5.20
CA TYR A 25 3.60 -6.32 -6.14
C TYR A 25 3.45 -5.21 -7.18
N ASP A 26 3.32 -3.96 -6.74
CA ASP A 26 3.05 -2.81 -7.60
C ASP A 26 3.49 -1.47 -6.98
N TYR A 27 3.70 -0.45 -7.81
CA TYR A 27 4.06 0.92 -7.38
C TYR A 27 2.93 1.89 -7.70
N ILE A 28 2.60 2.74 -6.74
CA ILE A 28 1.34 3.48 -6.70
C ILE A 28 1.63 4.98 -6.72
N GLY A 29 0.87 5.69 -7.56
CA GLY A 29 1.01 7.14 -7.74
C GLY A 29 -0.09 8.00 -7.11
N ASN A 30 -1.09 7.41 -6.46
CA ASN A 30 -2.21 8.16 -5.85
C ASN A 30 -2.85 7.39 -4.67
N TRP A 31 -3.63 8.10 -3.85
CA TRP A 31 -4.26 7.51 -2.66
C TRP A 31 -5.41 6.53 -2.98
N GLU A 32 -6.14 6.73 -4.06
CA GLU A 32 -7.31 5.91 -4.44
C GLU A 32 -6.88 4.47 -4.76
N THR A 33 -5.80 4.33 -5.54
CA THR A 33 -5.19 3.04 -5.87
C THR A 33 -4.59 2.40 -4.61
N ALA A 34 -3.95 3.16 -3.73
CA ALA A 34 -3.40 2.66 -2.47
C ALA A 34 -4.48 2.09 -1.55
N GLN A 35 -5.60 2.80 -1.40
CA GLN A 35 -6.76 2.32 -0.65
C GLN A 35 -7.33 1.03 -1.27
N THR A 36 -7.45 0.97 -2.59
CA THR A 36 -7.98 -0.21 -3.29
C THR A 36 -7.11 -1.45 -3.02
N TYR A 37 -5.79 -1.31 -3.09
CA TYR A 37 -4.88 -2.43 -2.79
C TYR A 37 -4.97 -2.88 -1.33
N ALA A 38 -5.05 -1.95 -0.38
CA ALA A 38 -5.23 -2.30 1.03
C ALA A 38 -6.55 -3.05 1.27
N ASN A 39 -7.63 -2.61 0.61
CA ASN A 39 -8.94 -3.25 0.70
C ASN A 39 -8.94 -4.68 0.12
N ASP A 40 -8.14 -4.92 -0.94
CA ASP A 40 -7.95 -6.24 -1.55
C ASP A 40 -6.99 -7.16 -0.77
N GLY A 41 -6.45 -6.67 0.36
CA GLY A 41 -5.63 -7.46 1.29
C GLY A 41 -4.13 -7.33 1.12
N TYR A 42 -3.64 -6.41 0.27
CA TYR A 42 -2.22 -6.16 0.11
C TYR A 42 -1.68 -5.26 1.22
N ARG A 43 -0.43 -5.51 1.60
CA ARG A 43 0.29 -4.57 2.48
C ARG A 43 0.75 -3.38 1.64
N VAL A 44 0.27 -2.18 1.96
CA VAL A 44 0.70 -0.96 1.27
C VAL A 44 1.55 -0.10 2.21
N VAL A 45 2.67 0.42 1.70
CA VAL A 45 3.54 1.34 2.42
C VAL A 45 3.63 2.65 1.64
N ALA A 46 3.23 3.74 2.29
CA ALA A 46 3.30 5.08 1.75
C ALA A 46 4.69 5.71 1.99
N HIS A 47 5.26 6.28 0.93
CA HIS A 47 6.56 6.96 0.96
C HIS A 47 6.40 8.48 0.85
N GLU A 48 5.42 8.93 0.06
CA GLU A 48 5.11 10.34 -0.16
C GLU A 48 3.60 10.60 -0.13
N GLY A 49 3.19 11.85 0.07
CA GLY A 49 1.80 12.26 -0.11
C GLY A 49 1.49 12.57 -1.57
N ASP A 50 0.24 12.33 -2.01
CA ASP A 50 -0.15 12.59 -3.41
C ASP A 50 -0.65 14.04 -3.65
N GLY A 51 -0.63 14.86 -2.60
CA GLY A 51 -1.15 16.22 -2.59
C GLY A 51 -2.59 16.33 -2.07
N HIS A 52 -3.36 15.22 -2.08
CA HIS A 52 -4.64 15.14 -1.37
C HIS A 52 -4.43 14.73 0.09
N LEU A 53 -3.61 13.70 0.30
CA LEU A 53 -3.22 13.22 1.62
C LEU A 53 -1.73 13.39 1.84
N SER A 54 -1.34 13.70 3.07
CA SER A 54 0.05 13.60 3.52
C SER A 54 0.48 12.14 3.59
N ARG A 55 1.81 11.86 3.56
CA ARG A 55 2.34 10.49 3.71
C ARG A 55 1.72 9.76 4.92
N ASP A 56 1.71 10.42 6.09
CA ASP A 56 1.19 9.85 7.33
C ASP A 56 -0.33 9.60 7.28
N GLU A 57 -1.09 10.48 6.63
CA GLU A 57 -2.53 10.32 6.44
C GLU A 57 -2.84 9.17 5.48
N LEU A 58 -2.08 9.07 4.39
CA LEU A 58 -2.17 7.97 3.43
C LEU A 58 -1.81 6.64 4.08
N GLN A 59 -0.73 6.60 4.87
CA GLN A 59 -0.34 5.40 5.61
C GLN A 59 -1.43 4.97 6.60
N ALA A 60 -1.98 5.92 7.38
CA ALA A 60 -3.07 5.63 8.31
C ALA A 60 -4.33 5.13 7.59
N LEU A 61 -4.63 5.65 6.39
CA LEU A 61 -5.74 5.20 5.56
C LEU A 61 -5.55 3.74 5.15
N VAL A 62 -4.42 3.39 4.53
CA VAL A 62 -4.19 2.03 4.04
C VAL A 62 -4.06 1.02 5.18
N ASP A 63 -3.46 1.39 6.31
CA ASP A 63 -3.38 0.52 7.49
C ASP A 63 -4.77 0.23 8.07
N ARG A 64 -5.64 1.25 8.15
CA ARG A 64 -7.03 1.08 8.58
C ARG A 64 -7.79 0.16 7.63
N GLU A 65 -7.67 0.37 6.33
CA GLU A 65 -8.38 -0.42 5.32
C GLU A 65 -7.94 -1.88 5.34
N LEU A 66 -6.64 -2.14 5.39
CA LEU A 66 -6.12 -3.49 5.52
C LEU A 66 -6.60 -4.14 6.82
N ALA A 67 -6.54 -3.43 7.95
CA ALA A 67 -7.03 -3.95 9.22
C ALA A 67 -8.53 -4.28 9.17
N ALA A 68 -9.35 -3.43 8.55
CA ALA A 68 -10.79 -3.67 8.38
C ALA A 68 -11.05 -4.89 7.47
N THR A 69 -10.30 -5.04 6.38
CA THR A 69 -10.39 -6.21 5.51
C THR A 69 -10.02 -7.49 6.27
N ILE A 70 -8.93 -7.48 7.04
CA ILE A 70 -8.51 -8.65 7.82
C ILE A 70 -9.49 -8.97 8.95
N ASP A 71 -10.09 -7.97 9.59
CA ASP A 71 -11.15 -8.17 10.60
C ASP A 71 -12.40 -8.82 9.99
N CYS A 72 -12.81 -8.38 8.80
CA CYS A 72 -13.99 -8.91 8.09
C CYS A 72 -13.79 -10.32 7.50
N PHE A 73 -12.63 -10.59 6.91
CA PHE A 73 -12.38 -11.80 6.11
C PHE A 73 -11.36 -12.77 6.72
N GLY A 74 -10.66 -12.36 7.78
CA GLY A 74 -9.60 -13.13 8.44
C GLY A 74 -8.23 -12.98 7.79
N GLU A 75 -7.18 -13.45 8.49
CA GLU A 75 -5.77 -13.35 8.05
C GLU A 75 -5.48 -14.06 6.71
N GLY A 76 -6.31 -15.03 6.32
CA GLY A 76 -6.20 -15.72 5.03
C GLY A 76 -6.51 -14.84 3.81
N HIS A 77 -7.05 -13.63 4.01
CA HIS A 77 -7.28 -12.66 2.95
C HIS A 77 -6.02 -11.85 2.59
N ARG A 78 -4.96 -11.93 3.40
CA ARG A 78 -3.71 -11.22 3.13
C ARG A 78 -3.04 -11.80 1.87
N LYS A 79 -2.76 -10.93 0.90
CA LYS A 79 -2.15 -11.29 -0.39
C LYS A 79 -0.70 -10.93 -0.45
#